data_AF-A0AAD5MZ52-F1
#
_entry.id   AF-A0AAD5MZ52-F1
#
_cell.length_a   1.000
_cell.length_b   1.000
_cell.length_c   1.000
_cell.angle_alpha   90.00
_cell.angle_beta   90.00
_cell.angle_gamma   90.00
#
_symmetry.space_group_name_H-M   'P 1'
#
loop_
_entity.id
_entity.type
_entity.pdbx_description
1 polymer ?
#
loop_
_entity_poly.entity_id
_entity_poly.type
_entity_poly.pdbx_seq_one_letter_code
_entity_poly.pdbx_strand_id
1 'polypeptide(L)'
;MELTSEQIRLLMVHEWPLNSNATVASERINQACGEDTVDKSTVYRWFKKFDEVKKVLKISRAQVVQKKLIVKVCLKRLKKNSFGNSDAG
;
A
#
# COMPACT_ATOMS: atom_id res chain seq x y z
N MET A 1 0.18 -1.41 -16.33
CA MET A 1 -1.16 -1.41 -15.70
C MET A 1 -1.17 -0.22 -14.76
N GLU A 2 -1.90 0.84 -15.09
CA GLU A 2 -1.98 2.05 -14.26
C GLU A 2 -2.80 1.75 -13.00
N LEU A 3 -2.28 2.11 -11.82
CA LEU A 3 -3.02 1.99 -10.56
C LEU A 3 -3.93 3.20 -10.37
N THR A 4 -5.15 2.98 -9.89
CA THR A 4 -6.03 4.09 -9.54
C THR A 4 -5.58 4.77 -8.24
N SER A 5 -5.97 6.03 -8.05
CA SER A 5 -5.69 6.77 -6.81
C SER A 5 -6.26 6.09 -5.56
N GLU A 6 -7.31 5.27 -5.68
CA GLU A 6 -7.81 4.45 -4.56
C GLU A 6 -6.91 3.27 -4.25
N GLN A 7 -6.42 2.55 -5.27
CA GLN A 7 -5.49 1.45 -5.09
C GLN A 7 -4.18 1.93 -4.44
N ILE A 8 -3.67 3.08 -4.87
CA ILE A 8 -2.50 3.73 -4.26
C ILE A 8 -2.74 4.05 -2.78
N ARG A 9 -3.91 4.60 -2.44
CA ARG A 9 -4.26 4.89 -1.03
C ARG A 9 -4.38 3.63 -0.18
N LEU A 10 -4.87 2.53 -0.73
CA LEU A 10 -4.90 1.23 -0.03
C LEU A 10 -3.50 0.70 0.27
N LEU A 11 -2.54 0.88 -0.65
CA LEU A 11 -1.13 0.55 -0.42
C LEU A 11 -0.53 1.44 0.68
N MET A 12 -0.81 2.73 0.68
CA MET A 12 -0.37 3.64 1.75
C MET A 12 -0.95 3.24 3.11
N VAL A 13 -2.25 2.89 3.19
CA VAL A 13 -2.88 2.38 4.42
C VAL A 13 -2.22 1.07 4.89
N HIS A 14 -1.75 0.22 3.98
CA HIS A 14 -1.02 -1.00 4.32
C HIS A 14 0.37 -0.71 4.92
N GLU A 15 1.11 0.25 4.36
CA GLU A 15 2.46 0.60 4.83
C GLU A 15 2.44 1.41 6.14
N TRP A 16 1.48 2.32 6.31
CA TRP A 16 1.36 3.21 7.46
C TRP A 16 1.49 2.52 8.85
N PRO A 17 0.82 1.39 9.15
CA PRO A 17 0.94 0.74 10.46
C PRO A 17 2.26 0.00 10.68
N LEU A 18 3.09 -0.20 9.65
CA LEU A 18 4.34 -0.98 9.71
C LEU A 18 5.52 -0.21 10.33
N ASN A 19 5.30 0.99 10.88
CA ASN A 19 6.33 1.93 11.35
C ASN A 19 7.31 2.40 10.27
N SER A 20 7.00 2.16 8.99
CA SER A 20 7.76 2.73 7.89
C SER A 20 7.56 4.24 7.88
N ASN A 21 8.64 5.02 7.84
CA ASN A 21 8.51 6.45 7.53
C ASN A 21 8.04 6.62 6.06
N ALA A 22 7.57 7.82 5.71
CA ALA A 22 7.03 8.09 4.37
C ALA A 22 8.03 7.79 3.24
N THR A 23 9.33 7.98 3.48
CA THR A 23 10.41 7.66 2.52
C THR A 23 10.45 6.17 2.21
N VAL A 24 10.54 5.33 3.23
CA VAL A 24 10.60 3.86 3.07
C VAL A 24 9.32 3.33 2.46
N ALA A 25 8.16 3.90 2.83
CA ALA A 25 6.88 3.53 2.24
C ALA A 25 6.81 3.91 0.75
N SER A 26 7.26 5.10 0.34
CA SER A 26 7.30 5.48 -1.08
C SER A 26 8.24 4.59 -1.89
N GLU A 27 9.44 4.29 -1.36
CA GLU A 27 10.40 3.40 -2.02
C GLU A 27 9.81 2.01 -2.25
N ARG A 28 9.15 1.43 -1.24
CA ARG A 28 8.52 0.10 -1.36
C ARG A 28 7.36 0.10 -2.34
N ILE A 29 6.53 1.14 -2.33
CA ILE A 29 5.42 1.27 -3.28
C ILE A 29 5.97 1.39 -4.70
N ASN A 30 6.95 2.26 -4.92
CA ASN A 30 7.55 2.45 -6.25
C ASN A 30 8.28 1.18 -6.73
N GLN A 31 9.00 0.49 -5.84
CA GLN A 31 9.64 -0.79 -6.18
C GLN A 31 8.61 -1.88 -6.56
N ALA A 32 7.43 -1.88 -5.94
CA ALA A 32 6.41 -2.89 -6.17
C ALA A 32 5.47 -2.59 -7.35
N CYS A 33 5.28 -1.30 -7.67
CA CYS A 33 4.23 -0.84 -8.58
C CYS A 33 4.74 -0.09 -9.81
N GLY A 34 6.02 0.27 -9.84
CA GLY A 34 6.65 1.06 -10.90
C GLY A 34 7.31 2.32 -10.33
N GLU A 35 8.42 2.72 -10.94
CA GLU A 35 9.11 3.94 -10.56
C GLU A 35 8.17 5.15 -10.62
N ASP A 36 8.34 6.08 -9.68
CA ASP A 36 7.52 7.29 -9.55
C ASP A 36 6.00 7.10 -9.43
N THR A 37 5.52 5.91 -9.07
CA THR A 37 4.09 5.66 -8.77
C THR A 37 3.56 6.62 -7.70
N VAL A 38 4.37 6.91 -6.68
CA VAL A 38 4.06 7.89 -5.64
C VAL A 38 5.28 8.74 -5.30
N ASP A 39 5.01 10.00 -4.98
CA ASP A 39 5.99 10.87 -4.35
C ASP A 39 5.93 10.75 -2.81
N LYS A 40 7.08 10.96 -2.17
CA LYS A 40 7.22 10.92 -0.70
C LYS A 40 6.29 11.92 0.02
N SER A 41 6.09 13.11 -0.54
CA SER A 41 5.28 14.17 0.07
C SER A 41 3.80 13.79 0.11
N THR A 42 3.32 13.09 -0.92
CA THR A 42 1.97 12.53 -1.01
C THR A 42 1.79 11.44 0.04
N VAL A 43 2.74 10.49 0.15
CA VAL A 43 2.71 9.46 1.19
C VAL A 43 2.68 10.08 2.59
N TYR A 44 3.52 11.09 2.84
CA TYR A 44 3.56 11.80 4.13
C TYR A 44 2.23 12.49 4.47
N ARG A 45 1.62 13.21 3.51
CA ARG A 45 0.32 13.87 3.70
C ARG A 45 -0.78 12.86 4.05
N TRP A 46 -0.80 11.70 3.38
CA TRP A 46 -1.77 10.65 3.68
C TRP A 46 -1.54 10.01 5.04
N PHE A 47 -0.29 9.76 5.43
CA PHE A 47 0.02 9.22 6.75
C PHE A 47 -0.46 10.15 7.86
N LYS A 48 -0.22 11.45 7.73
CA LYS A 48 -0.73 12.46 8.68
C LYS A 48 -2.27 12.41 8.77
N LYS A 49 -2.96 12.31 7.63
CA LYS A 49 -4.42 12.19 7.58
C LYS A 49 -4.91 10.89 8.25
N PHE A 50 -4.19 9.78 8.10
CA PHE A 50 -4.53 8.53 8.78
C PHE A 50 -4.34 8.62 10.30
N ASP A 51 -3.29 9.30 10.77
CA ASP A 51 -3.10 9.56 12.19
C ASP A 51 -4.23 10.42 12.78
N GLU A 52 -4.68 11.44 12.05
CA GLU A 52 -5.83 12.27 12.43
C GLU A 52 -7.11 11.44 12.52
N VAL A 53 -7.41 10.64 11.50
CA VAL A 53 -8.58 9.75 11.48
C VAL A 53 -8.53 8.72 12.61
N LYS A 54 -7.36 8.13 12.88
CA LYS A 54 -7.17 7.17 13.97
C LYS A 54 -7.47 7.80 15.33
N LYS A 55 -7.03 9.05 15.55
CA LYS A 55 -7.30 9.79 16.80
C LYS A 55 -8.80 10.04 16.98
N VAL A 56 -9.48 10.50 15.93
CA VAL A 56 -10.93 10.77 15.94
C VAL A 56 -11.74 9.50 16.20
N LEU A 57 -11.43 8.44 15.48
CA LEU A 57 -12.20 7.19 15.54
C LEU A 57 -11.75 6.24 16.67
N LYS A 58 -10.74 6.63 17.47
CA LYS A 58 -10.12 5.80 18.52
C LYS A 58 -9.77 4.37 18.07
N ILE A 59 -9.43 4.21 16.79
CA ILE A 59 -9.16 2.90 16.19
C ILE A 59 -7.85 2.35 16.77
N SER A 60 -7.90 1.15 17.34
CA SER A 60 -6.71 0.46 17.84
C SER A 60 -5.89 -0.14 16.70
N ARG A 61 -4.58 -0.30 16.88
CA ARG A 61 -3.67 -0.94 15.90
C ARG A 61 -4.19 -2.32 15.46
N ALA A 62 -4.84 -3.06 16.35
CA ALA A 62 -5.38 -4.39 16.10
C ALA A 62 -6.52 -4.39 15.06
N GLN A 63 -7.34 -3.33 15.00
CA GLN A 63 -8.43 -3.22 14.02
C GLN A 63 -7.92 -2.88 12.61
N VAL A 64 -6.82 -2.13 12.49
CA VAL A 64 -6.16 -1.86 11.19
C VAL A 64 -5.55 -3.13 10.60
N VAL A 65 -5.04 -4.03 11.45
CA VAL A 65 -4.44 -5.31 11.06
C VAL A 65 -5.45 -6.31 10.48
N GLN A 66 -6.75 -6.20 10.77
CA GLN A 66 -7.76 -7.11 10.20
C GLN A 66 -7.93 -6.93 8.68
N LYS A 67 -7.68 -5.72 8.13
CA LYS A 67 -7.60 -5.49 6.66
C LYS A 67 -6.33 -6.05 6.00
N LYS A 68 -5.33 -6.46 6.79
CA LYS A 68 -4.01 -6.98 6.34
C LYS A 68 -4.12 -8.30 5.58
N LEU A 69 -5.18 -9.08 5.79
CA LEU A 69 -5.39 -10.36 5.10
C LEU A 69 -5.83 -10.15 3.64
N ILE A 70 -6.74 -9.20 3.40
CA ILE A 70 -7.27 -8.92 2.05
C ILE A 70 -6.17 -8.36 1.15
N VAL A 71 -5.38 -7.40 1.64
CA VAL A 71 -4.28 -6.81 0.85
C VAL A 71 -3.17 -7.84 0.56
N LYS A 72 -2.81 -8.70 1.54
CA LYS A 72 -1.86 -9.80 1.30
C LYS A 72 -2.36 -10.80 0.26
N VAL A 73 -3.65 -11.14 0.29
CA VAL A 73 -4.26 -12.05 -0.69
C VAL A 73 -4.24 -11.42 -2.08
N CYS A 74 -4.60 -10.14 -2.22
CA CYS A 74 -4.56 -9.43 -3.49
C CYS A 74 -3.14 -9.29 -4.03
N LEU A 75 -2.16 -8.91 -3.20
CA LEU A 75 -0.75 -8.81 -3.61
C LEU A 75 -0.16 -10.16 -4.02
N LYS A 76 -0.51 -11.26 -3.32
CA LYS A 76 -0.12 -12.62 -3.74
C LYS A 76 -0.72 -13.01 -5.09
N ARG A 77 -1.95 -12.61 -5.37
CA ARG A 77 -2.64 -12.90 -6.64
C ARG A 77 -2.05 -12.11 -7.80
N LEU A 78 -1.74 -10.82 -7.58
CA LEU A 78 -1.08 -9.97 -8.57
C LEU A 78 0.31 -10.51 -8.94
N LYS A 79 1.09 -11.00 -7.96
CA LYS A 79 2.41 -11.61 -8.22
C LYS A 79 2.37 -12.97 -8.93
N LYS A 80 1.27 -13.73 -8.79
CA LYS A 80 1.11 -15.02 -9.49
C LYS A 80 0.71 -14.84 -10.96
N ASN A 81 -0.07 -13.80 -11.28
CA ASN A 81 -0.54 -13.56 -12.65
C ASN A 81 0.53 -12.95 -13.57
N SER A 82 1.64 -12.43 -13.05
CA SER A 82 2.75 -11.89 -13.85
C SER A 82 3.81 -12.94 -14.23
N PHE A 83 3.76 -14.16 -13.70
CA PHE A 83 4.69 -15.27 -14.02
C PHE A 83 4.07 -16.37 -14.90
N GLY A 84 2.82 -16.20 -15.35
CA GLY A 84 2.06 -17.24 -16.05
C GLY A 84 1.93 -17.13 -17.57
N ASN A 85 2.61 -16.18 -18.22
CA ASN A 85 2.61 -16.03 -19.68
C ASN A 85 4.05 -15.93 -20.20
N SER A 86 4.76 -17.05 -20.18
CA SER A 86 5.83 -17.32 -21.14
C SER A 86 5.82 -18.81 -21.42
N ASP A 87 5.90 -19.13 -22.70
CA ASP A 87 6.08 -20.44 -23.31
C ASP A 87 4.82 -21.31 -23.51
N ALA A 88 4.12 -21.02 -24.61
CA ALA A 88 3.59 -22.05 -25.50
C ALA A 88 3.73 -21.54 -26.94
N GLY A 89 4.96 -21.57 -27.45
CA GLY A 89 5.28 -21.59 -28.88
C GLY A 89 5.60 -23.02 -29.29
#